data_AF-A0A524JYR5-F1
#
_entry.id   AF-A0A524JYR5-F1
#
_cell.length_a   1.000
_cell.length_b   1.000
_cell.length_c   1.000
_cell.angle_alpha   90.00
_cell.angle_beta   90.00
_cell.angle_gamma   90.00
#
_symmetry.space_group_name_H-M   'P 1'
#
loop_
_entity.id
_entity.type
_entity.pdbx_description
1 polymer ?
#
loop_
_entity_poly.entity_id
_entity_poly.type
_entity_poly.pdbx_seq_one_letter_code
_entity_poly.pdbx_strand_id
1 'polypeptide(L)'
;MRKLLTLVAAIAAAVNASALDQKALQGSIDVSLALWDAAVPYVRLGSAPALSAIDPASVLRDLAVDFTTVGRYDEFAYLIEYAEKEYKAGRLTVRVIADRPPTPGFWPARESVRKRAIVISEFDAAFLREEPALYRSSFLRAVATHYFIDEKAPLNALLLGRNALNEFSAFMSGIWTESIYLREIMKVTAPTGPSPDYYNVLLGSARDDNLKSASALIFGLEMDLTYDAIRNLRNIKTTDEARALLTGVSGLPDSFMGDARRTAFGSGPSPYQLDRCLSMRSALIVLPWMHLSISRAMKRGDTSLDPLMDSIIADLGAFKAVYAYADADYLEERIKRINELVMRPPEPGAPQAGSDIPPPANSSAPYPSASSAE
;
A
#
# COMPACT_ATOMS: atom_id res chain seq x y z
N MET A 1 -5.55 35.56 7.16
CA MET A 1 -5.98 35.15 5.80
C MET A 1 -5.23 35.86 4.66
N ARG A 2 -5.16 37.20 4.59
CA ARG A 2 -4.45 37.92 3.51
C ARG A 2 -2.97 37.53 3.34
N LYS A 3 -2.24 37.26 4.43
CA LYS A 3 -0.81 36.89 4.39
C LYS A 3 -0.52 35.45 3.92
N LEU A 4 -1.50 34.54 3.98
CA LEU A 4 -1.35 33.16 3.48
C LEU A 4 -1.50 33.11 1.94
N LEU A 5 -2.41 33.92 1.41
CA LEU A 5 -2.60 34.11 -0.04
C LEU A 5 -1.38 34.78 -0.71
N THR A 6 -0.68 35.67 0.00
CA THR A 6 0.52 36.32 -0.54
C THR A 6 1.72 35.39 -0.63
N LEU A 7 1.82 34.37 0.24
CA LEU A 7 2.92 33.38 0.20
C LEU A 7 2.73 32.37 -0.94
N VAL A 8 1.48 31.98 -1.22
CA VAL A 8 1.13 31.15 -2.40
C VAL A 8 1.38 31.94 -3.69
N ALA A 9 1.03 33.23 -3.72
CA ALA A 9 1.29 34.11 -4.87
C ALA A 9 2.79 34.41 -5.07
N ALA A 10 3.59 34.49 -4.00
CA ALA A 10 5.04 34.72 -4.10
C ALA A 10 5.82 33.47 -4.54
N ILE A 11 5.34 32.26 -4.21
CA ILE A 11 5.85 31.01 -4.79
C ILE A 11 5.40 30.87 -6.26
N ALA A 12 4.19 31.34 -6.61
CA ALA A 12 3.72 31.37 -7.98
C ALA A 12 4.46 32.40 -8.87
N ALA A 13 4.89 33.53 -8.32
CA ALA A 13 5.55 34.61 -9.08
C ALA A 13 7.06 34.37 -9.36
N ALA A 14 7.69 33.39 -8.71
CA ALA A 14 9.05 32.95 -9.03
C ALA A 14 9.09 31.83 -10.09
N VAL A 15 7.94 31.44 -10.63
CA VAL A 15 7.77 30.36 -11.61
C VAL A 15 7.34 30.96 -12.95
N ASN A 16 8.30 31.51 -13.69
CA ASN A 16 8.19 31.60 -15.16
C ASN A 16 8.48 30.22 -15.76
N ALA A 17 7.66 29.22 -15.42
CA ALA A 17 7.64 27.91 -16.04
C ALA A 17 6.23 27.68 -16.58
N SER A 18 6.13 27.02 -17.73
CA SER A 18 4.93 26.84 -18.55
C SER A 18 3.65 26.65 -17.74
N ALA A 19 2.60 27.32 -18.21
CA ALA A 19 1.27 27.28 -17.60
C ALA A 19 0.55 25.97 -17.96
N LEU A 20 1.11 24.85 -17.51
CA LEU A 20 0.32 23.67 -17.22
C LEU A 20 -0.88 24.12 -16.37
N ASP A 21 -2.10 23.66 -16.66
CA ASP A 21 -3.25 23.96 -15.80
C ASP A 21 -3.07 23.29 -14.43
N GLN A 22 -2.37 24.00 -13.53
CA GLN A 22 -2.07 23.55 -12.19
C GLN A 22 -3.34 23.24 -11.40
N LYS A 23 -4.45 23.93 -11.71
CA LYS A 23 -5.74 23.71 -11.07
C LYS A 23 -6.36 22.40 -11.55
N ALA A 24 -6.30 22.12 -12.85
CA ALA A 24 -6.78 20.85 -13.40
C ALA A 24 -5.92 19.65 -12.95
N LEU A 25 -4.59 19.81 -12.89
CA LEU A 25 -3.71 18.78 -12.33
C LEU A 25 -4.00 18.52 -10.85
N GLN A 26 -4.14 19.57 -10.03
CA GLN A 26 -4.52 19.43 -8.62
C GLN A 26 -5.86 18.69 -8.48
N GLY A 27 -6.88 19.11 -9.26
CA GLY A 27 -8.20 18.47 -9.22
C GLY A 27 -8.18 17.00 -9.63
N SER A 28 -7.26 16.60 -10.52
CA SER A 28 -7.06 15.20 -10.90
C SER A 28 -6.35 14.40 -9.80
N ILE A 29 -5.39 15.01 -9.10
CA ILE A 29 -4.72 14.39 -7.95
C ILE A 29 -5.68 14.22 -6.76
N ASP A 30 -6.57 15.18 -6.52
CA ASP A 30 -7.57 15.08 -5.46
C ASP A 30 -8.52 13.89 -5.70
N VAL A 31 -8.91 13.65 -6.95
CA VAL A 31 -9.71 12.47 -7.34
C VAL A 31 -8.90 11.19 -7.16
N SER A 32 -7.66 11.15 -7.63
CA SER A 32 -6.75 10.02 -7.42
C SER A 32 -6.67 9.64 -5.95
N LEU A 33 -6.45 10.60 -5.06
CA LEU A 33 -6.38 10.37 -3.61
C LEU A 33 -7.71 9.90 -3.02
N ALA A 34 -8.83 10.46 -3.46
CA ALA A 34 -10.15 10.03 -3.01
C ALA A 34 -10.43 8.57 -3.38
N LEU A 35 -10.16 8.18 -4.63
CA LEU A 35 -10.30 6.81 -5.11
C LEU A 35 -9.31 5.87 -4.40
N TRP A 36 -8.05 6.29 -4.26
CA TRP A 36 -7.02 5.48 -3.60
C TRP A 36 -7.39 5.18 -2.15
N ASP A 37 -7.72 6.20 -1.35
CA ASP A 37 -8.13 6.02 0.04
C ASP A 37 -9.45 5.23 0.20
N ALA A 38 -10.27 5.08 -0.85
CA ALA A 38 -11.49 4.26 -0.84
C ALA A 38 -11.24 2.75 -1.02
N ALA A 39 -10.14 2.36 -1.69
CA ALA A 39 -9.79 0.95 -1.89
C ALA A 39 -8.64 0.49 -1.01
N VAL A 40 -7.68 1.38 -0.78
CA VAL A 40 -6.59 1.20 0.18
C VAL A 40 -6.73 2.34 1.18
N PRO A 41 -7.66 2.23 2.14
CA PRO A 41 -7.59 3.01 3.36
C PRO A 41 -6.34 2.61 4.16
N TYR A 42 -5.16 2.96 3.63
CA TYR A 42 -4.02 3.52 4.36
C TYR A 42 -4.64 4.21 5.56
N VAL A 43 -4.49 3.63 6.75
CA VAL A 43 -5.24 4.06 7.93
C VAL A 43 -5.08 5.56 8.07
N ARG A 44 -6.19 6.22 7.79
CA ARG A 44 -6.35 7.63 8.02
C ARG A 44 -6.31 7.75 9.54
N LEU A 45 -5.14 8.11 10.09
CA LEU A 45 -5.10 8.81 11.36
C LEU A 45 -5.72 10.21 11.15
N GLY A 46 -7.00 10.23 10.80
CA GLY A 46 -7.86 11.37 10.95
C GLY A 46 -8.21 11.41 12.42
N SER A 47 -7.52 12.26 13.20
CA SER A 47 -7.84 12.57 14.60
C SER A 47 -8.00 11.40 15.59
N ALA A 48 -7.79 10.14 15.16
CA ALA A 48 -8.00 8.95 15.96
C ALA A 48 -7.18 9.09 17.26
N PRO A 49 -7.84 9.19 18.43
CA PRO A 49 -7.12 9.41 19.67
C PRO A 49 -6.22 8.21 19.93
N ALA A 50 -4.93 8.48 20.13
CA ALA A 50 -4.00 7.47 20.59
C ALA A 50 -4.39 7.10 22.03
N LEU A 51 -4.66 5.82 22.25
CA LEU A 51 -4.97 5.28 23.57
C LEU A 51 -3.70 5.03 24.37
N SER A 52 -2.67 4.52 23.70
CA SER A 52 -1.37 4.24 24.30
C SER A 52 -0.26 4.22 23.25
N ALA A 53 0.98 4.30 23.72
CA ALA A 53 2.17 4.09 22.91
C ALA A 53 2.72 2.67 23.13
N ILE A 54 3.29 2.08 22.08
CA ILE A 54 4.00 0.81 22.12
C ILE A 54 5.49 1.12 21.95
N ASP A 55 6.34 0.55 22.82
CA ASP A 55 7.77 0.53 22.59
C ASP A 55 8.10 -0.62 21.60
N PRO A 56 8.62 -0.31 20.39
CA PRO A 56 8.95 -1.35 19.43
C PRO A 56 10.16 -2.21 19.83
N ALA A 57 10.94 -1.82 20.85
CA ALA A 57 12.20 -2.48 21.18
C ALA A 57 12.06 -3.98 21.53
N SER A 58 10.97 -4.40 22.17
CA SER A 58 10.72 -5.83 22.43
C SER A 58 10.46 -6.58 21.12
N VAL A 59 9.55 -6.05 20.30
CA VAL A 59 9.14 -6.64 19.01
C VAL A 59 10.32 -6.76 18.05
N LEU A 60 11.17 -5.74 17.99
CA LEU A 60 12.36 -5.72 17.14
C LEU A 60 13.42 -6.72 17.58
N ARG A 61 13.62 -6.89 18.90
CA ARG A 61 14.53 -7.92 19.42
C ARG A 61 14.03 -9.33 19.09
N ASP A 62 12.74 -9.58 19.26
CA ASP A 62 12.15 -10.88 18.94
C ASP A 62 12.24 -11.18 17.43
N LEU A 63 11.99 -10.17 16.57
CA LEU A 63 12.21 -10.29 15.13
C LEU A 63 13.67 -10.61 14.79
N ALA A 64 14.64 -9.95 15.43
CA ALA A 64 16.06 -10.24 15.23
C ALA A 64 16.41 -11.69 15.60
N VAL A 65 15.85 -12.20 16.71
CA VAL A 65 16.00 -13.59 17.12
C VAL A 65 15.40 -14.53 16.09
N ASP A 66 14.15 -14.30 15.69
CA ASP A 66 13.45 -15.13 14.69
C ASP A 66 14.26 -15.25 13.39
N PHE A 67 14.77 -14.13 12.87
CA PHE A 67 15.59 -14.14 11.66
C PHE A 67 16.97 -14.79 11.84
N THR A 68 17.57 -14.64 13.02
CA THR A 68 18.85 -15.30 13.34
C THR A 68 18.68 -16.81 13.40
N THR A 69 17.60 -17.29 14.02
CA THR A 69 17.31 -18.73 14.18
C THR A 69 17.20 -19.45 12.83
N VAL A 70 16.69 -18.79 11.79
CA VAL A 70 16.59 -19.38 10.45
C VAL A 70 17.73 -19.00 9.51
N GLY A 71 18.73 -18.25 9.98
CA GLY A 71 19.88 -17.82 9.16
C GLY A 71 19.58 -16.77 8.09
N ARG A 72 18.53 -15.95 8.27
CA ARG A 72 18.07 -14.92 7.32
C ARG A 72 18.25 -13.49 7.85
N TYR A 73 18.93 -13.30 8.98
CA TYR A 73 19.08 -11.99 9.64
C TYR A 73 19.66 -10.93 8.71
N ASP A 74 20.74 -11.23 8.00
CA ASP A 74 21.42 -10.26 7.13
C ASP A 74 20.49 -9.73 6.01
N GLU A 75 19.50 -10.51 5.59
CA GLU A 75 18.55 -10.10 4.56
C GLU A 75 17.50 -9.10 5.06
N PHE A 76 17.19 -9.09 6.35
CA PHE A 76 16.15 -8.24 6.93
C PHE A 76 16.66 -7.25 7.97
N ALA A 77 17.96 -7.29 8.30
CA ALA A 77 18.61 -6.41 9.28
C ALA A 77 18.33 -4.93 8.99
N TYR A 78 18.33 -4.54 7.71
CA TYR A 78 18.06 -3.15 7.30
C TYR A 78 16.69 -2.62 7.76
N LEU A 79 15.67 -3.49 7.87
CA LEU A 79 14.34 -3.11 8.35
C LEU A 79 14.33 -2.85 9.86
N ILE A 80 15.03 -3.71 10.61
CA ILE A 80 15.17 -3.58 12.06
C ILE A 80 15.95 -2.30 12.38
N GLU A 81 17.10 -2.10 11.72
CA GLU A 81 17.94 -0.92 11.87
C GLU A 81 17.19 0.37 11.51
N TYR A 82 16.41 0.36 10.43
CA TYR A 82 15.56 1.48 10.05
C TYR A 82 14.57 1.83 11.16
N ALA A 83 13.81 0.85 11.67
CA ALA A 83 12.82 1.10 12.71
C ALA A 83 13.46 1.65 14.00
N GLU A 84 14.60 1.07 14.43
CA GLU A 84 15.32 1.56 15.60
C GLU A 84 15.84 2.98 15.42
N LYS A 85 16.47 3.27 14.28
CA LYS A 85 17.03 4.59 13.96
C LYS A 85 15.96 5.65 13.95
N GLU A 86 14.83 5.39 13.27
CA GLU A 86 13.74 6.35 13.17
C GLU A 86 13.00 6.54 14.51
N TYR A 87 12.87 5.48 15.31
CA TYR A 87 12.28 5.55 16.65
C TYR A 87 13.18 6.35 17.62
N LYS A 88 14.48 6.02 17.70
CA LYS A 88 15.48 6.76 18.52
C LYS A 88 15.56 8.24 18.13
N ALA A 89 15.38 8.55 16.84
CA ALA A 89 15.35 9.92 16.35
C ALA A 89 14.01 10.67 16.58
N GLY A 90 13.02 10.03 17.20
CA GLY A 90 11.68 10.60 17.43
C GLY A 90 10.86 10.80 16.14
N ARG A 91 11.27 10.17 15.04
CA ARG A 91 10.62 10.26 13.72
C ARG A 91 9.67 9.11 13.43
N LEU A 92 9.72 8.04 14.20
CA LEU A 92 8.73 6.96 14.20
C LEU A 92 8.06 6.87 15.58
N THR A 93 6.74 6.69 15.61
CA THR A 93 6.01 6.30 16.83
C THR A 93 5.19 5.03 16.58
N VAL A 94 4.92 4.25 17.62
CA VAL A 94 4.03 3.09 17.52
C VAL A 94 2.90 3.26 18.53
N ARG A 95 1.64 3.12 18.10
CA ARG A 95 0.48 3.50 18.93
C ARG A 95 -0.69 2.54 18.79
N VAL A 96 -1.44 2.39 19.88
CA VAL A 96 -2.77 1.78 19.86
C VAL A 96 -3.82 2.86 19.65
N ILE A 97 -4.75 2.62 18.73
CA ILE A 97 -5.86 3.53 18.42
C ILE A 97 -7.21 2.88 18.70
N ALA A 98 -8.22 3.70 18.99
CA ALA A 98 -9.59 3.23 19.21
C ALA A 98 -10.32 2.84 17.91
N ASP A 99 -9.87 3.35 16.77
CA ASP A 99 -10.49 3.10 15.47
C ASP A 99 -10.24 1.66 15.01
N ARG A 100 -11.20 1.11 14.25
CA ARG A 100 -11.10 -0.20 13.60
C ARG A 100 -10.71 -0.02 12.14
N PRO A 101 -9.43 -0.17 11.77
CA PRO A 101 -9.02 -0.21 10.38
C PRO A 101 -9.58 -1.48 9.70
N PRO A 102 -9.72 -1.49 8.38
CA PRO A 102 -10.49 -2.52 7.66
C PRO A 102 -9.85 -3.91 7.59
N THR A 103 -8.67 -4.14 8.19
CA THR A 103 -8.06 -5.47 8.33
C THR A 103 -7.25 -5.56 9.62
N PRO A 104 -7.06 -6.77 10.18
CA PRO A 104 -6.35 -6.92 11.45
C PRO A 104 -4.86 -6.58 11.32
N GLY A 105 -4.30 -6.00 12.38
CA GLY A 105 -2.86 -5.86 12.59
C GLY A 105 -2.31 -4.44 12.47
N PHE A 106 -1.00 -4.35 12.26
CA PHE A 106 -0.27 -3.09 12.20
C PHE A 106 -0.38 -2.43 10.83
N TRP A 107 -0.48 -1.10 10.88
CA TRP A 107 -0.64 -0.24 9.72
C TRP A 107 0.39 0.88 9.72
N PRO A 108 1.07 1.11 8.58
CA PRO A 108 1.91 2.29 8.40
C PRO A 108 1.03 3.54 8.31
N ALA A 109 1.43 4.60 9.02
CA ALA A 109 0.74 5.88 9.07
C ALA A 109 1.72 7.07 9.07
N ARG A 110 1.23 8.28 8.80
CA ARG A 110 2.04 9.50 8.74
C ARG A 110 1.46 10.57 9.66
N GLU A 111 2.25 11.04 10.61
CA GLU A 111 1.89 12.19 11.46
C GLU A 111 2.23 13.53 10.78
N SER A 112 3.32 13.56 10.01
CA SER A 112 3.74 14.76 9.28
C SER A 112 4.68 14.40 8.13
N VAL A 113 5.14 15.40 7.38
CA VAL A 113 6.15 15.20 6.33
C VAL A 113 7.38 14.45 6.87
N ARG A 114 7.80 14.75 8.10
CA ARG A 114 9.04 14.21 8.70
C ARG A 114 8.81 13.15 9.78
N LYS A 115 7.56 12.81 10.10
CA LYS A 115 7.22 11.90 11.19
C LYS A 115 6.25 10.81 10.73
N ARG A 116 6.68 9.57 10.88
CA ARG A 116 5.95 8.33 10.60
C ARG A 116 5.33 7.80 11.90
N ALA A 117 4.31 6.95 11.74
CA ALA A 117 3.68 6.21 12.82
C ALA A 117 3.35 4.79 12.35
N ILE A 118 3.33 3.84 13.28
CA ILE A 118 2.76 2.50 13.07
C ILE A 118 1.60 2.36 14.05
N VAL A 119 0.43 1.97 13.57
CA VAL A 119 -0.78 1.92 14.41
C VAL A 119 -1.47 0.56 14.34
N ILE A 120 -2.08 0.19 15.45
CA ILE A 120 -2.89 -1.03 15.61
C ILE A 120 -4.16 -0.66 16.36
N SER A 121 -5.30 -1.25 15.99
CA SER A 121 -6.53 -1.04 16.77
C SER A 121 -6.42 -1.74 18.13
N GLU A 122 -7.14 -1.24 19.13
CA GLU A 122 -7.21 -1.92 20.43
C GLU A 122 -7.76 -3.35 20.30
N PHE A 123 -8.72 -3.58 19.40
CA PHE A 123 -9.31 -4.88 19.14
C PHE A 123 -8.28 -5.86 18.57
N ASP A 124 -7.53 -5.44 17.55
CA ASP A 124 -6.48 -6.27 16.94
C ASP A 124 -5.32 -6.49 17.91
N ALA A 125 -4.96 -5.47 18.70
CA ALA A 125 -3.90 -5.59 19.69
C ALA A 125 -4.27 -6.57 20.80
N ALA A 126 -5.54 -6.69 21.17
CA ALA A 126 -6.01 -7.70 22.13
C ALA A 126 -5.95 -9.10 21.53
N PHE A 127 -6.45 -9.28 20.30
CA PHE A 127 -6.44 -10.55 19.59
C PHE A 127 -5.01 -11.06 19.30
N LEU A 128 -4.16 -10.21 18.72
CA LEU A 128 -2.81 -10.57 18.30
C LEU A 128 -1.83 -10.82 19.46
N ARG A 129 -2.20 -10.48 20.71
CA ARG A 129 -1.40 -10.89 21.88
C ARG A 129 -1.34 -12.41 22.04
N GLU A 130 -2.39 -13.11 21.62
CA GLU A 130 -2.43 -14.58 21.69
C GLU A 130 -1.73 -15.24 20.50
N GLU A 131 -1.34 -14.44 19.49
CA GLU A 131 -0.65 -14.88 18.28
C GLU A 131 0.65 -14.09 18.05
N PRO A 132 1.69 -14.26 18.89
CA PRO A 132 2.89 -13.39 18.89
C PRO A 132 3.62 -13.33 17.55
N ALA A 133 3.57 -14.41 16.78
CA ALA A 133 4.23 -14.51 15.50
C ALA A 133 3.49 -13.73 14.40
N LEU A 134 2.14 -13.73 14.41
CA LEU A 134 1.32 -12.87 13.55
C LEU A 134 1.48 -11.39 13.93
N TYR A 135 1.57 -11.10 15.23
CA TYR A 135 1.86 -9.77 15.73
C TYR A 135 3.19 -9.23 15.17
N ARG A 136 4.27 -10.01 15.25
CA ARG A 136 5.60 -9.63 14.74
C ARG A 136 5.63 -9.52 13.21
N SER A 137 5.00 -10.46 12.51
CA SER A 137 4.88 -10.45 11.05
C SER A 137 4.19 -9.18 10.55
N SER A 138 3.03 -8.85 11.14
CA SER A 138 2.25 -7.66 10.80
C SER A 138 3.01 -6.37 11.12
N PHE A 139 3.73 -6.34 12.25
CA PHE A 139 4.60 -5.21 12.59
C PHE A 139 5.71 -4.99 11.54
N LEU A 140 6.36 -6.08 11.12
CA LEU A 140 7.41 -6.05 10.10
C LEU A 140 6.88 -5.54 8.74
N ARG A 141 5.66 -5.92 8.33
CA ARG A 141 4.99 -5.36 7.13
C ARG A 141 4.97 -3.83 7.18
N ALA A 142 4.53 -3.28 8.31
CA ALA A 142 4.38 -1.83 8.49
C ALA A 142 5.75 -1.13 8.46
N VAL A 143 6.78 -1.73 9.05
CA VAL A 143 8.17 -1.25 8.97
C VAL A 143 8.67 -1.25 7.53
N ALA A 144 8.53 -2.37 6.81
CA ALA A 144 8.96 -2.49 5.41
C ALA A 144 8.29 -1.46 4.52
N THR A 145 6.99 -1.23 4.70
CA THR A 145 6.26 -0.21 3.96
C THR A 145 6.86 1.18 4.17
N HIS A 146 7.13 1.58 5.42
CA HIS A 146 7.76 2.88 5.71
C HIS A 146 9.17 3.00 5.15
N TYR A 147 10.00 1.97 5.27
CA TYR A 147 11.35 1.94 4.70
C TYR A 147 11.33 2.22 3.20
N PHE A 148 10.47 1.54 2.44
CA PHE A 148 10.41 1.73 0.98
C PHE A 148 9.77 3.06 0.56
N ILE A 149 8.95 3.68 1.41
CA ILE A 149 8.49 5.07 1.20
C ILE A 149 9.64 6.06 1.34
N ASP A 150 10.53 5.85 2.30
CA ASP A 150 11.57 6.81 2.66
C ASP A 150 12.86 6.66 1.82
N GLU A 151 13.26 5.44 1.47
CA GLU A 151 14.56 5.14 0.86
C GLU A 151 14.53 5.01 -0.68
N LYS A 152 13.37 4.81 -1.32
CA LYS A 152 13.25 4.69 -2.80
C LYS A 152 12.75 5.99 -3.44
N ALA A 153 13.69 6.82 -3.88
CA ALA A 153 13.46 8.19 -4.36
C ALA A 153 13.08 8.48 -5.84
N PRO A 154 12.87 7.55 -6.79
CA PRO A 154 12.63 7.94 -8.19
C PRO A 154 11.22 8.47 -8.48
N LEU A 155 10.25 8.25 -7.59
CA LEU A 155 8.85 8.68 -7.72
C LEU A 155 8.51 9.87 -6.80
N ASN A 156 9.50 10.71 -6.45
CA ASN A 156 9.42 11.72 -5.39
C ASN A 156 8.50 12.94 -5.65
N ALA A 157 7.56 12.82 -6.59
CA ALA A 157 6.46 13.75 -6.74
C ALA A 157 5.48 13.62 -5.58
N LEU A 158 5.80 14.21 -4.43
CA LEU A 158 4.89 14.34 -3.30
C LEU A 158 4.03 15.59 -3.44
N LEU A 159 2.72 15.45 -3.22
CA LEU A 159 1.78 16.57 -3.08
C LEU A 159 0.99 16.38 -1.80
N LEU A 160 0.98 17.40 -0.94
CA LEU A 160 0.41 17.32 0.42
C LEU A 160 0.95 16.13 1.25
N GLY A 161 2.20 15.72 0.97
CA GLY A 161 2.79 14.56 1.62
C GLY A 161 2.16 13.22 1.21
N ARG A 162 1.54 13.13 0.04
CA ARG A 162 1.00 11.88 -0.51
C ARG A 162 1.59 11.62 -1.89
N ASN A 163 1.60 10.34 -2.27
CA ASN A 163 1.80 9.86 -3.63
C ASN A 163 1.27 8.42 -3.71
N ALA A 164 0.17 8.21 -4.43
CA ALA A 164 -0.49 6.92 -4.48
C ALA A 164 0.39 5.82 -5.11
N LEU A 165 1.27 6.15 -6.06
CA LEU A 165 2.19 5.18 -6.67
C LEU A 165 3.26 4.70 -5.68
N ASN A 166 3.79 5.61 -4.87
CA ASN A 166 4.73 5.27 -3.80
C ASN A 166 4.07 4.40 -2.74
N GLU A 167 2.88 4.80 -2.31
CA GLU A 167 2.11 4.08 -1.32
C GLU A 167 1.77 2.68 -1.82
N PHE A 168 1.25 2.54 -3.05
CA PHE A 168 0.99 1.24 -3.67
C PHE A 168 2.24 0.36 -3.72
N SER A 169 3.35 0.87 -4.28
CA SER A 169 4.62 0.14 -4.38
C SER A 169 5.12 -0.32 -3.01
N ALA A 170 4.99 0.54 -2.00
CA ALA A 170 5.43 0.26 -0.64
C ALA A 170 4.53 -0.75 0.07
N PHE A 171 3.20 -0.64 -0.05
CA PHE A 171 2.26 -1.62 0.51
C PHE A 171 2.46 -3.00 -0.12
N MET A 172 2.61 -3.07 -1.44
CA MET A 172 2.92 -4.33 -2.14
C MET A 172 4.24 -4.93 -1.66
N SER A 173 5.27 -4.11 -1.49
CA SER A 173 6.56 -4.57 -0.96
C SER A 173 6.45 -5.06 0.47
N GLY A 174 5.70 -4.35 1.33
CA GLY A 174 5.44 -4.75 2.71
C GLY A 174 4.70 -6.08 2.80
N ILE A 175 3.61 -6.25 2.03
CA ILE A 175 2.84 -7.51 1.96
C ILE A 175 3.71 -8.66 1.48
N TRP A 176 4.56 -8.42 0.48
CA TRP A 176 5.54 -9.39 0.03
C TRP A 176 6.52 -9.78 1.15
N THR A 177 7.09 -8.80 1.87
CA THR A 177 7.98 -9.05 3.01
C THR A 177 7.29 -9.86 4.12
N GLU A 178 6.06 -9.49 4.49
CA GLU A 178 5.25 -10.23 5.47
C GLU A 178 5.03 -11.68 5.03
N SER A 179 4.73 -11.90 3.74
CA SER A 179 4.51 -13.22 3.20
C SER A 179 5.75 -14.12 3.28
N ILE A 180 6.94 -13.57 3.02
CA ILE A 180 8.20 -14.30 3.20
C ILE A 180 8.39 -14.69 4.66
N TYR A 181 8.11 -13.76 5.59
CA TYR A 181 8.19 -14.04 7.01
C TYR A 181 7.29 -15.23 7.41
N LEU A 182 6.06 -15.32 6.89
CA LEU A 182 5.19 -16.50 7.10
C LEU A 182 5.75 -17.77 6.47
N ARG A 183 6.18 -17.72 5.19
CA ARG A 183 6.68 -18.87 4.42
C ARG A 183 7.91 -19.51 5.06
N GLU A 184 8.81 -18.67 5.59
CA GLU A 184 10.17 -19.09 5.91
C GLU A 184 10.52 -19.07 7.41
N ILE A 185 9.97 -18.11 8.17
CA ILE A 185 10.33 -17.90 9.57
C ILE A 185 9.39 -18.69 10.49
N MET A 186 8.09 -18.46 10.34
CA MET A 186 7.06 -19.13 11.15
C MET A 186 6.78 -20.57 10.69
N LYS A 187 7.21 -20.95 9.48
CA LYS A 187 6.96 -22.26 8.83
C LYS A 187 5.50 -22.69 8.92
N VAL A 188 4.59 -21.80 8.53
CA VAL A 188 3.16 -22.11 8.50
C VAL A 188 2.92 -23.14 7.39
N THR A 189 2.31 -24.28 7.70
CA THR A 189 2.00 -25.31 6.69
C THR A 189 1.11 -24.72 5.60
N ALA A 190 1.42 -25.02 4.33
CA ALA A 190 0.60 -24.58 3.20
C ALA A 190 -0.85 -25.06 3.41
N PRO A 191 -1.86 -24.18 3.29
CA PRO A 191 -3.23 -24.56 3.58
C PRO A 191 -3.72 -25.62 2.58
N THR A 192 -4.13 -26.79 3.09
CA THR A 192 -4.76 -27.89 2.32
C THR A 192 -6.28 -27.71 2.15
N GLY A 193 -6.80 -26.62 2.73
CA GLY A 193 -8.04 -25.94 2.39
C GLY A 193 -8.01 -24.52 2.97
N PRO A 194 -8.84 -23.57 2.50
CA PRO A 194 -9.03 -22.27 3.16
C PRO A 194 -9.52 -22.45 4.61
N SER A 195 -9.41 -21.41 5.43
CA SER A 195 -9.57 -21.47 6.90
C SER A 195 -10.05 -20.11 7.48
N PRO A 196 -10.33 -19.97 8.79
CA PRO A 196 -11.21 -18.93 9.32
C PRO A 196 -10.73 -17.46 9.27
N ASP A 197 -9.83 -17.04 10.18
CA ASP A 197 -9.54 -15.61 10.45
C ASP A 197 -8.04 -15.28 10.31
N TYR A 198 -7.70 -13.99 10.11
CA TYR A 198 -6.53 -13.49 9.35
C TYR A 198 -6.44 -14.04 7.90
N TYR A 199 -7.27 -15.03 7.54
CA TYR A 199 -7.50 -15.52 6.18
C TYR A 199 -8.04 -14.46 5.23
N ASN A 200 -7.86 -14.71 3.93
CA ASN A 200 -6.72 -14.14 3.20
C ASN A 200 -5.37 -14.82 3.52
N VAL A 201 -4.75 -14.57 4.68
CA VAL A 201 -3.33 -14.90 4.97
C VAL A 201 -2.47 -14.42 3.81
N LEU A 202 -2.62 -13.14 3.43
CA LEU A 202 -1.93 -12.53 2.28
C LEU A 202 -2.12 -13.34 0.97
N LEU A 203 -3.29 -13.97 0.81
CA LEU A 203 -3.61 -14.98 -0.20
C LEU A 203 -2.60 -16.15 -0.21
N GLY A 204 -2.61 -16.90 0.90
CA GLY A 204 -1.76 -18.08 1.10
C GLY A 204 -0.27 -17.74 1.15
N SER A 205 0.09 -16.58 1.69
CA SER A 205 1.41 -15.95 1.64
C SER A 205 1.91 -15.69 0.21
N ALA A 206 1.08 -15.07 -0.64
CA ALA A 206 1.31 -14.88 -2.07
C ALA A 206 1.70 -16.19 -2.78
N ARG A 207 0.98 -17.28 -2.48
CA ARG A 207 1.47 -18.67 -2.55
C ARG A 207 2.20 -19.03 -3.86
N ASP A 208 1.60 -18.74 -5.00
CA ASP A 208 2.05 -19.15 -6.35
C ASP A 208 2.59 -17.99 -7.22
N ASP A 209 2.52 -16.75 -6.73
CA ASP A 209 2.38 -15.51 -7.51
C ASP A 209 1.24 -15.53 -8.56
N ASN A 210 0.16 -14.84 -8.21
CA ASN A 210 -0.62 -14.09 -9.19
C ASN A 210 -1.03 -12.76 -8.56
N LEU A 211 -0.05 -11.86 -8.42
CA LEU A 211 -0.25 -10.56 -7.77
C LEU A 211 -1.30 -9.71 -8.51
N LYS A 212 -1.53 -9.96 -9.81
CA LYS A 212 -2.48 -9.21 -10.64
C LYS A 212 -3.93 -9.37 -10.17
N SER A 213 -4.40 -10.60 -10.00
CA SER A 213 -5.78 -10.86 -9.56
C SER A 213 -6.03 -10.44 -8.12
N ALA A 214 -5.03 -10.62 -7.25
CA ALA A 214 -5.06 -10.16 -5.87
C ALA A 214 -5.15 -8.63 -5.78
N SER A 215 -4.33 -7.92 -6.56
CA SER A 215 -4.30 -6.46 -6.56
C SER A 215 -5.64 -5.85 -7.01
N ALA A 216 -6.29 -6.46 -8.00
CA ALA A 216 -7.61 -6.02 -8.47
C ALA A 216 -8.67 -6.09 -7.36
N LEU A 217 -8.71 -7.22 -6.64
CA LEU A 217 -9.69 -7.44 -5.56
C LEU A 217 -9.35 -6.63 -4.30
N ILE A 218 -8.08 -6.55 -3.92
CA ILE A 218 -7.64 -5.93 -2.67
C ILE A 218 -7.49 -4.42 -2.82
N PHE A 219 -6.88 -3.90 -3.89
CA PHE A 219 -6.58 -2.47 -4.01
C PHE A 219 -7.49 -1.75 -5.02
N GLY A 220 -8.38 -2.49 -5.69
CA GLY A 220 -9.19 -1.91 -6.76
C GLY A 220 -8.33 -1.32 -7.88
N LEU A 221 -7.16 -1.92 -8.14
CA LEU A 221 -6.23 -1.47 -9.16
C LEU A 221 -5.84 -2.61 -10.10
N GLU A 222 -5.79 -2.27 -11.38
CA GLU A 222 -5.13 -3.07 -12.39
C GLU A 222 -3.62 -3.00 -12.17
N MET A 223 -3.03 -4.15 -11.85
CA MET A 223 -1.62 -4.22 -11.50
C MET A 223 -0.70 -3.89 -12.67
N ASP A 224 -1.01 -4.37 -13.88
CA ASP A 224 -0.14 -4.19 -15.05
C ASP A 224 0.03 -2.70 -15.37
N LEU A 225 -1.09 -1.96 -15.45
CA LEU A 225 -1.07 -0.52 -15.69
C LEU A 225 -0.26 0.21 -14.60
N THR A 226 -0.47 -0.16 -13.33
CA THR A 226 0.18 0.50 -12.20
C THR A 226 1.69 0.20 -12.17
N TYR A 227 2.06 -1.05 -12.40
CA TYR A 227 3.45 -1.51 -12.40
C TYR A 227 4.23 -0.96 -13.59
N ASP A 228 3.63 -0.94 -14.79
CA ASP A 228 4.25 -0.35 -15.97
C ASP A 228 4.46 1.16 -15.80
N ALA A 229 3.48 1.88 -15.25
CA ALA A 229 3.66 3.29 -14.93
C ALA A 229 4.82 3.52 -13.96
N ILE A 230 4.88 2.75 -12.86
CA ILE A 230 5.98 2.82 -11.88
C ILE A 230 7.32 2.49 -12.54
N ARG A 231 7.40 1.38 -13.28
CA ARG A 231 8.62 0.91 -13.95
C ARG A 231 9.13 1.93 -14.95
N ASN A 232 8.25 2.45 -15.79
CA ASN A 232 8.62 3.42 -16.82
C ASN A 232 9.09 4.74 -16.19
N LEU A 233 8.35 5.27 -15.20
CA LEU A 233 8.75 6.49 -14.47
C LEU A 233 10.15 6.40 -13.86
N ARG A 234 10.52 5.24 -13.30
CA ARG A 234 11.85 5.02 -12.71
C ARG A 234 12.99 5.05 -13.71
N ASN A 235 12.69 4.85 -14.98
CA ASN A 235 13.68 4.73 -16.06
C ASN A 235 13.78 5.99 -16.92
N ILE A 236 12.87 6.96 -16.78
CA ILE A 236 12.91 8.22 -17.55
C ILE A 236 14.15 9.02 -17.15
N LYS A 237 14.98 9.33 -18.15
CA LYS A 237 16.17 10.19 -18.02
C LYS A 237 16.14 11.37 -18.99
N THR A 238 15.32 11.29 -20.03
CA THR A 238 15.29 12.27 -21.13
C THR A 238 13.86 12.72 -21.46
N THR A 239 13.74 13.89 -22.07
CA THR A 239 12.45 14.42 -22.57
C THR A 239 11.83 13.49 -23.62
N ASP A 240 12.63 12.81 -24.44
CA ASP A 240 12.12 11.89 -25.47
C ASP A 240 11.51 10.61 -24.87
N GLU A 241 12.12 10.06 -23.82
CA GLU A 241 11.53 8.93 -23.07
C GLU A 241 10.23 9.34 -22.36
N ALA A 242 10.21 10.55 -21.79
CA ALA A 242 8.99 11.11 -21.20
C ALA A 242 7.89 11.30 -22.26
N ARG A 243 8.23 11.83 -23.44
CA ARG A 243 7.31 11.98 -24.57
C ARG A 243 6.76 10.64 -25.04
N ALA A 244 7.62 9.63 -25.19
CA ALA A 244 7.21 8.29 -25.62
C ALA A 244 6.22 7.67 -24.63
N LEU A 245 6.48 7.80 -23.32
CA LEU A 245 5.54 7.33 -22.29
C LEU A 245 4.20 8.09 -22.34
N LEU A 246 4.23 9.41 -22.41
CA LEU A 246 3.02 10.24 -22.47
C LEU A 246 2.18 9.95 -23.73
N THR A 247 2.83 9.75 -24.87
CA THR A 247 2.17 9.36 -26.13
C THR A 247 1.52 7.98 -26.04
N GLY A 248 2.18 7.05 -25.33
CA GLY A 248 1.63 5.70 -25.13
C GLY A 248 0.34 5.69 -24.30
N VAL A 249 0.18 6.64 -23.37
CA VAL A 249 -1.03 6.73 -22.54
C VAL A 249 -2.12 7.63 -23.13
N SER A 250 -1.79 8.55 -24.05
CA SER A 250 -2.77 9.46 -24.67
C SER A 250 -3.79 8.77 -25.58
N GLY A 251 -3.66 7.46 -25.84
CA GLY A 251 -4.60 6.64 -26.64
C GLY A 251 -5.44 5.63 -25.85
N LEU A 252 -5.20 5.50 -24.54
CA LEU A 252 -6.07 4.74 -23.63
C LEU A 252 -7.54 5.26 -23.50
N PRO A 253 -7.86 6.54 -23.76
CA PRO A 253 -9.21 7.10 -23.54
C PRO A 253 -10.39 6.46 -24.28
N ASP A 254 -10.24 6.14 -25.56
CA ASP A 254 -11.40 5.73 -26.37
C ASP A 254 -11.96 4.36 -25.96
N SER A 255 -11.07 3.42 -25.60
CA SER A 255 -11.47 2.09 -25.13
C SER A 255 -12.09 2.14 -23.74
N PHE A 256 -11.51 2.91 -22.82
CA PHE A 256 -11.99 3.05 -21.44
C PHE A 256 -13.33 3.80 -21.37
N MET A 257 -13.51 4.85 -22.17
CA MET A 257 -14.75 5.64 -22.20
C MET A 257 -15.95 4.85 -22.73
N GLY A 258 -15.74 3.97 -23.71
CA GLY A 258 -16.80 3.10 -24.23
C GLY A 258 -17.36 2.15 -23.17
N ASP A 259 -16.50 1.61 -22.31
CA ASP A 259 -16.88 0.68 -21.23
C ASP A 259 -17.53 1.39 -20.05
N ALA A 260 -16.96 2.53 -19.67
CA ALA A 260 -17.46 3.34 -18.59
C ALA A 260 -18.87 3.88 -18.87
N ARG A 261 -19.15 4.33 -20.11
CA ARG A 261 -20.49 4.78 -20.49
C ARG A 261 -21.52 3.65 -20.46
N ARG A 262 -21.15 2.44 -20.91
CA ARG A 262 -22.03 1.27 -20.83
C ARG A 262 -22.36 0.88 -19.40
N THR A 263 -21.43 1.09 -18.48
CA THR A 263 -21.59 0.80 -17.05
C THR A 263 -22.41 1.89 -16.37
N ALA A 264 -22.06 3.17 -16.55
CA ALA A 264 -22.71 4.32 -15.93
C ALA A 264 -24.16 4.54 -16.36
N PHE A 265 -24.52 4.16 -17.60
CA PHE A 265 -25.88 4.32 -18.13
C PHE A 265 -26.67 3.00 -18.19
N GLY A 266 -26.09 1.89 -17.70
CA GLY A 266 -26.79 0.61 -17.57
C GLY A 266 -27.61 0.56 -16.28
N SER A 267 -28.79 -0.08 -16.32
CA SER A 267 -29.55 -0.37 -15.10
C SER A 267 -28.96 -1.60 -14.41
N GLY A 268 -28.16 -1.40 -13.35
CA GLY A 268 -27.50 -2.48 -12.61
C GLY A 268 -26.32 -3.08 -13.38
N PRO A 269 -25.12 -2.47 -13.30
CA PRO A 269 -23.97 -2.95 -14.05
C PRO A 269 -23.58 -4.36 -13.61
N SER A 270 -23.33 -5.24 -14.59
CA SER A 270 -22.85 -6.60 -14.33
C SER A 270 -21.43 -6.59 -13.76
N PRO A 271 -21.02 -7.64 -13.02
CA PRO A 271 -19.65 -7.80 -12.53
C PRO A 271 -18.57 -7.63 -13.62
N TYR A 272 -18.85 -8.14 -14.83
CA TYR A 272 -17.97 -7.98 -15.99
C TYR A 272 -17.85 -6.52 -16.46
N GLN A 273 -18.93 -5.74 -16.42
CA GLN A 273 -18.90 -4.32 -16.76
C GLN A 273 -18.13 -3.49 -15.72
N LEU A 274 -18.28 -3.84 -14.44
CA LEU A 274 -17.50 -3.24 -13.35
C LEU A 274 -16.01 -3.57 -13.45
N ASP A 275 -15.65 -4.81 -13.83
CA ASP A 275 -14.25 -5.20 -14.06
C ASP A 275 -13.62 -4.42 -15.22
N ARG A 276 -14.39 -4.11 -16.27
CA ARG A 276 -13.89 -3.25 -17.36
C ARG A 276 -13.71 -1.80 -16.94
N CYS A 277 -14.37 -1.36 -15.87
CA CYS A 277 -14.13 -0.04 -15.27
C CYS A 277 -12.87 0.00 -14.37
N LEU A 278 -12.28 -1.16 -14.03
CA LEU A 278 -11.05 -1.23 -13.22
C LEU A 278 -9.89 -0.48 -13.87
N SER A 279 -9.68 -0.64 -15.18
CA SER A 279 -8.60 0.05 -15.91
C SER A 279 -8.78 1.57 -15.87
N MET A 280 -10.02 2.04 -15.95
CA MET A 280 -10.36 3.46 -15.86
C MET A 280 -10.14 4.02 -14.45
N ARG A 281 -10.59 3.28 -13.43
CA ARG A 281 -10.31 3.61 -12.02
C ARG A 281 -8.80 3.68 -11.76
N SER A 282 -8.06 2.72 -12.32
CA SER A 282 -6.60 2.65 -12.20
C SER A 282 -5.93 3.82 -12.91
N ALA A 283 -6.38 4.19 -14.11
CA ALA A 283 -5.89 5.36 -14.82
C ALA A 283 -6.14 6.66 -14.04
N LEU A 284 -7.34 6.83 -13.45
CA LEU A 284 -7.68 7.96 -12.59
C LEU A 284 -6.82 8.05 -11.34
N ILE A 285 -6.36 6.91 -10.81
CA ILE A 285 -5.43 6.89 -9.67
C ILE A 285 -3.99 7.15 -10.13
N VAL A 286 -3.51 6.48 -11.18
CA VAL A 286 -2.09 6.37 -11.54
C VAL A 286 -1.59 7.55 -12.37
N LEU A 287 -2.32 7.93 -13.43
CA LEU A 287 -1.84 8.88 -14.42
C LEU A 287 -1.61 10.30 -13.87
N PRO A 288 -2.42 10.84 -12.92
CA PRO A 288 -2.11 12.14 -12.31
C PRO A 288 -0.75 12.19 -11.62
N TRP A 289 -0.33 11.10 -10.95
CA TRP A 289 0.97 11.02 -10.29
C TRP A 289 2.12 10.81 -11.28
N MET A 290 1.88 10.06 -12.36
CA MET A 290 2.83 9.94 -13.46
C MET A 290 3.11 11.31 -14.09
N HIS A 291 2.04 12.05 -14.38
CA HIS A 291 2.09 13.39 -14.93
C HIS A 291 2.86 14.36 -14.01
N LEU A 292 2.53 14.38 -12.71
CA LEU A 292 3.26 15.18 -11.72
C LEU A 292 4.74 14.79 -11.65
N SER A 293 5.06 13.50 -11.67
CA SER A 293 6.44 12.99 -11.64
C SER A 293 7.26 13.46 -12.83
N ILE A 294 6.71 13.35 -14.04
CA ILE A 294 7.36 13.80 -15.27
C ILE A 294 7.56 15.32 -15.23
N SER A 295 6.53 16.10 -14.89
CA SER A 295 6.63 17.56 -14.80
C SER A 295 7.74 18.05 -13.85
N ARG A 296 8.05 17.28 -12.79
CA ARG A 296 9.11 17.60 -11.83
C ARG A 296 10.49 17.10 -12.28
N ALA A 297 10.54 16.02 -13.06
CA ALA A 297 11.77 15.44 -13.56
C ALA A 297 12.34 16.21 -14.75
N MET A 298 11.49 16.87 -15.55
CA MET A 298 11.91 17.60 -16.74
C MET A 298 12.57 18.95 -16.43
N LYS A 299 13.39 19.43 -17.37
CA LYS A 299 14.13 20.69 -17.22
C LYS A 299 13.15 21.86 -17.13
N ARG A 300 13.34 22.73 -16.13
CA ARG A 300 12.54 23.96 -16.00
C ARG A 300 12.59 24.78 -17.29
N GLY A 301 11.42 25.08 -17.85
CA GLY A 301 11.26 25.85 -19.10
C GLY A 301 11.20 25.02 -20.38
N ASP A 302 11.33 23.69 -20.32
CA ASP A 302 11.03 22.80 -21.45
C ASP A 302 9.51 22.61 -21.55
N THR A 303 8.89 23.29 -22.53
CA THR A 303 7.44 23.28 -22.77
C THR A 303 7.03 22.25 -23.82
N SER A 304 7.97 21.43 -24.29
CA SER A 304 7.75 20.56 -25.44
C SER A 304 6.80 19.39 -25.16
N LEU A 305 6.50 19.13 -23.88
CA LEU A 305 5.55 18.11 -23.42
C LEU A 305 4.17 18.68 -23.07
N ASP A 306 4.04 20.02 -22.92
CA ASP A 306 2.82 20.67 -22.43
C ASP A 306 1.55 20.25 -23.21
N PRO A 307 1.55 20.21 -24.57
CA PRO A 307 0.35 19.81 -25.30
C PRO A 307 -0.11 18.38 -25.02
N LEU A 308 0.83 17.44 -24.82
CA LEU A 308 0.50 16.05 -24.48
C LEU A 308 -0.02 15.93 -23.04
N MET A 309 0.62 16.68 -22.15
CA MET A 309 0.27 16.78 -20.74
C MET A 309 -1.14 17.35 -20.54
N ASP A 310 -1.47 18.45 -21.22
CA ASP A 310 -2.79 19.07 -21.21
C ASP A 310 -3.87 18.13 -21.80
N SER A 311 -3.54 17.40 -22.87
CA SER A 311 -4.45 16.39 -23.44
C SER A 311 -4.80 15.29 -22.43
N ILE A 312 -3.80 14.73 -21.74
CA ILE A 312 -4.02 13.69 -20.73
C ILE A 312 -4.87 14.22 -19.57
N ILE A 313 -4.66 15.47 -19.14
CA ILE A 313 -5.50 16.10 -18.11
C ILE A 313 -6.95 16.24 -18.59
N ALA A 314 -7.17 16.64 -19.84
CA ALA A 314 -8.51 16.74 -20.40
C ALA A 314 -9.21 15.37 -20.44
N ASP A 315 -8.49 14.32 -20.83
CA ASP A 315 -8.98 12.94 -20.84
C ASP A 315 -9.34 12.44 -19.43
N LEU A 316 -8.48 12.71 -18.44
CA LEU A 316 -8.77 12.40 -17.03
C LEU A 316 -10.00 13.15 -16.51
N GLY A 317 -10.20 14.39 -16.95
CA GLY A 317 -11.42 15.17 -16.67
C GLY A 317 -12.68 14.51 -17.23
N ALA A 318 -12.62 14.02 -18.47
CA ALA A 318 -13.71 13.27 -19.09
C ALA A 318 -13.95 11.93 -18.39
N PHE A 319 -12.88 11.23 -18.00
CA PHE A 319 -12.96 9.98 -17.27
C PHE A 319 -13.68 10.16 -15.94
N LYS A 320 -13.25 11.14 -15.15
CA LYS A 320 -13.84 11.45 -13.85
C LYS A 320 -15.36 11.61 -13.96
N ALA A 321 -15.83 12.35 -14.96
CA ALA A 321 -17.25 12.62 -15.13
C ALA A 321 -18.09 11.35 -15.39
N VAL A 322 -17.51 10.36 -16.07
CA VAL A 322 -18.21 9.11 -16.40
C VAL A 322 -18.06 8.08 -15.26
N TYR A 323 -16.87 7.93 -14.70
CA TYR A 323 -16.60 6.94 -13.65
C TYR A 323 -17.31 7.25 -12.33
N ALA A 324 -17.61 8.52 -12.04
CA ALA A 324 -18.28 8.94 -10.80
C ALA A 324 -19.60 8.18 -10.52
N TYR A 325 -20.29 7.71 -11.55
CA TYR A 325 -21.54 6.95 -11.42
C TYR A 325 -21.32 5.46 -11.15
N ALA A 326 -20.13 4.91 -11.47
CA ALA A 326 -19.80 3.50 -11.32
C ALA A 326 -19.01 3.18 -10.04
N ASP A 327 -18.42 4.18 -9.38
CA ASP A 327 -17.53 3.93 -8.24
C ASP A 327 -18.26 3.29 -7.04
N ALA A 328 -19.48 3.71 -6.75
CA ALA A 328 -20.27 3.14 -5.66
C ALA A 328 -20.59 1.66 -5.91
N ASP A 329 -21.09 1.34 -7.10
CA ASP A 329 -21.39 -0.04 -7.52
C ASP A 329 -20.12 -0.90 -7.56
N TYR A 330 -19.00 -0.34 -8.01
CA TYR A 330 -17.71 -1.01 -8.01
C TYR A 330 -17.24 -1.33 -6.58
N LEU A 331 -17.33 -0.38 -5.66
CA LEU A 331 -16.93 -0.59 -4.26
C LEU A 331 -17.84 -1.60 -3.56
N GLU A 332 -19.15 -1.57 -3.82
CA GLU A 332 -20.11 -2.55 -3.31
C GLU A 332 -19.79 -3.96 -3.82
N GLU A 333 -19.63 -4.13 -5.13
CA GLU A 333 -19.26 -5.41 -5.74
C GLU A 333 -17.89 -5.88 -5.26
N ARG A 334 -16.91 -4.99 -5.10
CA ARG A 334 -15.60 -5.33 -4.52
C ARG A 334 -15.76 -5.85 -3.09
N ILE A 335 -16.51 -5.15 -2.23
CA ILE A 335 -16.77 -5.59 -0.85
C ILE A 335 -17.47 -6.94 -0.86
N LYS A 336 -18.47 -7.12 -1.72
CA LYS A 336 -19.18 -8.39 -1.89
C LYS A 336 -18.21 -9.51 -2.30
N ARG A 337 -17.35 -9.29 -3.30
CA ARG A 337 -16.33 -10.27 -3.73
C ARG A 337 -15.31 -10.59 -2.64
N ILE A 338 -14.91 -9.61 -1.84
CA ILE A 338 -14.07 -9.83 -0.65
C ILE A 338 -14.82 -10.71 0.37
N ASN A 339 -16.13 -10.48 0.56
CA ASN A 339 -16.97 -11.23 1.49
C ASN A 339 -17.37 -12.63 0.98
N GLU A 340 -17.42 -12.85 -0.33
CA GLU A 340 -17.79 -14.12 -0.98
C GLU A 340 -16.62 -15.11 -1.12
N LEU A 341 -15.48 -14.86 -0.45
CA LEU A 341 -14.33 -15.77 -0.32
C LEU A 341 -14.62 -16.94 0.67
N VAL A 342 -15.77 -17.60 0.51
CA VAL A 342 -16.34 -18.56 1.48
C VAL A 342 -15.43 -19.74 1.76
N MET A 343 -15.15 -19.96 3.05
CA MET A 343 -14.25 -21.01 3.54
C MET A 343 -14.85 -22.41 3.33
N ARG A 344 -14.09 -23.31 2.69
CA ARG A 344 -14.36 -24.76 2.74
C ARG A 344 -14.29 -25.23 4.21
N PRO A 345 -15.27 -26.01 4.69
CA PRO A 345 -15.24 -26.56 6.05
C PRO A 345 -14.06 -27.56 6.25
N PRO A 346 -13.60 -27.76 7.49
CA PRO A 346 -12.45 -28.61 7.81
C PRO A 346 -12.72 -30.08 7.46
N GLU A 347 -11.66 -30.82 7.09
CA GLU A 347 -11.79 -32.27 6.89
C GLU A 347 -12.05 -32.99 8.22
N PRO A 348 -12.80 -34.10 8.20
CA PRO A 348 -13.02 -34.91 9.40
C PRO A 348 -11.68 -35.35 10.01
N GLY A 349 -11.39 -34.89 11.22
CA GLY A 349 -10.18 -35.25 11.97
C GLY A 349 -9.11 -34.16 12.11
N ALA A 350 -9.33 -32.94 11.60
CA ALA A 350 -8.45 -31.81 11.89
C ALA A 350 -8.47 -31.44 13.39
N PRO A 351 -7.32 -31.26 14.05
CA PRO A 351 -7.28 -30.88 15.47
C PRO A 351 -7.87 -29.48 15.68
N GLN A 352 -8.64 -29.31 16.75
CA GLN A 352 -9.27 -28.03 17.09
C GLN A 352 -8.21 -27.04 17.61
N ALA A 353 -8.26 -25.80 17.12
CA ALA A 353 -7.42 -24.72 17.64
C ALA A 353 -7.67 -24.54 19.14
N GLY A 354 -6.60 -24.66 19.94
CA GLY A 354 -6.66 -24.65 21.41
C GLY A 354 -6.52 -26.02 22.08
N SER A 355 -6.34 -27.11 21.35
CA SER A 355 -5.97 -28.39 21.97
C SER A 355 -4.49 -28.37 22.40
N ASP A 356 -4.21 -28.62 23.67
CA ASP A 356 -2.86 -28.77 24.22
C ASP A 356 -2.03 -29.73 23.34
N ILE A 357 -0.96 -29.21 22.75
CA ILE A 357 0.02 -30.03 22.05
C ILE A 357 0.72 -30.87 23.13
N PRO A 358 0.64 -32.22 23.10
CA PRO A 358 1.32 -33.02 24.10
C PRO A 358 2.83 -32.78 24.00
N PRO A 359 3.55 -32.69 25.14
CA PRO A 359 4.97 -32.39 25.12
C PRO A 359 5.73 -33.46 24.31
N PRO A 360 6.81 -33.07 23.61
CA PRO A 360 7.58 -34.01 22.83
C PRO A 360 8.12 -35.12 23.73
N ALA A 361 7.84 -36.37 23.36
CA ALA A 361 8.40 -37.52 24.01
C ALA A 361 9.94 -37.48 23.86
N ASN A 362 10.63 -37.28 24.97
CA ASN A 362 12.07 -37.40 25.16
C ASN A 362 12.96 -36.44 24.33
N SER A 363 13.29 -35.28 24.91
CA SER A 363 14.56 -34.61 24.64
C SER A 363 15.33 -34.36 25.95
N SER A 364 16.04 -35.38 26.41
CA SER A 364 17.10 -35.24 27.39
C SER A 364 18.36 -34.73 26.70
N ALA A 365 18.69 -33.44 26.87
CA ALA A 365 20.06 -32.95 26.92
C ALA A 365 20.08 -31.54 27.58
N PRO A 366 20.89 -31.31 28.63
CA PRO A 366 20.94 -30.06 29.37
C PRO A 366 21.79 -28.99 28.65
N TYR A 367 21.42 -27.73 28.82
CA TYR A 367 22.23 -26.56 28.47
C TYR A 367 23.60 -26.60 29.16
N PRO A 368 24.70 -26.22 28.49
CA PRO A 368 25.94 -25.93 29.19
C PRO A 368 25.78 -24.60 29.93
N SER A 369 25.77 -24.67 31.27
CA SER A 369 25.88 -23.51 32.14
C SER A 369 27.23 -22.84 31.96
N ALA A 370 27.24 -21.56 31.63
CA ALA A 370 28.42 -20.72 31.79
C ALA A 370 28.69 -20.54 33.30
N SER A 371 29.74 -21.21 33.81
CA SER A 371 30.36 -20.83 35.08
C SER A 371 31.72 -20.21 34.80
N SER A 372 31.85 -18.93 35.10
CA SER A 372 33.13 -18.29 35.37
C SER A 372 33.08 -17.76 36.80
N ALA A 373 33.68 -18.51 37.73
CA ALA A 373 34.24 -18.03 38.98
C ALA A 373 35.03 -19.17 39.66
N GLU A 374 36.33 -18.91 39.81
CA GLU A 374 37.40 -19.64 40.54
C GLU A 374 37.98 -20.93 39.93
#